data_AF-A0ABD5JW10-F1
#
_entry.id   AF-A0ABD5JW10-F1
#
_cell.length_a   1.000
_cell.length_b   1.000
_cell.length_c   1.000
_cell.angle_alpha   90.00
_cell.angle_beta   90.00
_cell.angle_gamma   90.00
#
_symmetry.space_group_name_H-M   'P 1'
#
loop_
_entity.id
_entity.type
_entity.pdbx_description
1 polymer ?
#
loop_
_entity_poly.entity_id
_entity_poly.type
_entity_poly.pdbx_seq_one_letter_code
_entity_poly.pdbx_strand_id
1 'polypeptide(L)'
;MASILTNSAALTALQTLSTTNKSLEATQNRISTGLKVAGASDNAAYWSIATTMRSDNKANSVVQDSLGLGAGKVDTAYTAMNKAIEVVDQIKQKVLLAKTSGTEDRAKIQSEIATYVAQLKDNVAGANYAGSNLLTSDSTKDTADPTATPAVAESNALNVITSYNRDASGNVTTGTISVNYSSTRLIDTGGTTGVLDKTTGASGQSILSIDVSDVTGVTGYDAADEGAAFDKILTDVEAALGSMATSAAELGAAKARIDMQKDFVSSLSDSIEKGVGQLVDADMNKESARLSALQVQQQLGVQALSIANSSNQNILSLFRG
;
A
#
# COMPACT_ATOMS: atom_id res chain seq x y z
N MET A 1 33.31 -20.98 -65.41
CA MET A 1 32.57 -22.15 -65.96
C MET A 1 31.15 -22.08 -65.43
N ALA A 2 30.17 -21.78 -66.29
CA ALA A 2 28.76 -21.75 -65.90
C ALA A 2 28.24 -23.20 -65.85
N SER A 3 27.96 -23.72 -64.65
CA SER A 3 27.27 -24.99 -64.47
C SER A 3 25.77 -24.77 -64.69
N ILE A 4 25.16 -25.50 -65.63
CA ILE A 4 23.72 -25.42 -65.94
C ILE A 4 22.88 -26.08 -64.83
N LEU A 5 23.47 -27.01 -64.08
CA LEU A 5 22.78 -27.83 -63.06
C LEU A 5 22.74 -27.15 -61.68
N THR A 6 23.68 -26.25 -61.38
CA THR A 6 23.77 -25.56 -60.08
C THR A 6 23.96 -24.07 -60.29
N ASN A 7 22.90 -23.28 -60.07
CA ASN A 7 22.95 -21.84 -60.14
C ASN A 7 23.50 -21.26 -58.83
N SER A 8 24.81 -21.05 -58.77
CA SER A 8 25.49 -20.48 -57.59
C SER A 8 25.04 -19.05 -57.27
N ALA A 9 24.69 -18.24 -58.27
CA ALA A 9 24.17 -16.89 -58.07
C ALA A 9 22.78 -16.90 -57.43
N ALA A 10 21.89 -17.81 -57.87
CA ALA A 10 20.57 -17.98 -57.27
C ALA A 10 20.64 -18.57 -55.85
N LEU A 11 21.58 -19.48 -55.56
CA LEU A 11 21.80 -20.01 -54.21
C LEU A 11 22.25 -18.93 -53.23
N THR A 12 23.20 -18.08 -53.62
CA THR A 12 23.65 -16.94 -52.80
C THR A 12 22.51 -15.92 -52.60
N ALA A 13 21.74 -15.63 -53.64
CA ALA A 13 20.56 -14.76 -53.54
C ALA A 13 19.49 -15.36 -52.61
N LEU A 14 19.23 -16.66 -52.68
CA LEU A 14 18.30 -17.38 -51.81
C LEU A 14 18.76 -17.36 -50.35
N GLN A 15 20.06 -17.60 -50.10
CA GLN A 15 20.63 -17.53 -48.76
C GLN A 15 20.48 -16.12 -48.18
N THR A 16 20.77 -15.09 -48.97
CA THR A 16 20.58 -13.68 -48.58
C THR A 16 19.11 -13.38 -48.30
N LEU A 17 18.19 -13.82 -49.16
CA LEU A 17 16.75 -13.65 -48.97
C LEU A 17 16.24 -14.36 -47.70
N SER A 18 16.75 -15.56 -47.40
CA SER A 18 16.41 -16.29 -46.17
C SER A 18 16.88 -15.52 -44.92
N THR A 19 18.06 -14.90 -44.96
CA THR A 19 18.56 -14.07 -43.86
C THR A 19 17.77 -12.77 -43.69
N THR A 20 17.34 -12.16 -44.80
CA THR A 20 16.46 -10.97 -44.78
C THR A 20 15.09 -11.32 -44.21
N ASN A 21 14.50 -12.43 -44.64
CA ASN A 21 13.21 -12.91 -44.10
C ASN A 21 13.29 -13.19 -42.60
N LYS A 22 14.35 -13.86 -42.13
CA LYS A 22 14.57 -14.11 -40.70
C LYS A 22 14.75 -12.82 -39.90
N SER A 23 15.43 -11.82 -40.48
CA SER A 23 15.59 -10.51 -39.86
C SER A 23 14.29 -9.70 -39.82
N LEU A 24 13.46 -9.84 -40.85
CA LEU A 24 12.15 -9.20 -40.96
C LEU A 24 11.18 -9.77 -39.94
N GLU A 25 11.13 -11.08 -39.78
CA GLU A 25 10.35 -11.76 -38.74
C GLU A 25 10.80 -11.35 -37.32
N ALA A 26 12.12 -11.26 -37.08
CA ALA A 26 12.65 -10.79 -35.81
C ALA A 26 12.25 -9.33 -35.50
N THR A 27 12.37 -8.41 -36.47
CA THR A 27 11.94 -7.01 -36.29
C THR A 27 10.42 -6.91 -36.13
N GLN A 28 9.62 -7.72 -36.84
CA GLN A 28 8.18 -7.78 -36.63
C GLN A 28 7.82 -8.25 -35.22
N ASN A 29 8.51 -9.26 -34.70
CA ASN A 29 8.31 -9.74 -33.33
C ASN A 29 8.68 -8.67 -32.30
N ARG A 30 9.76 -7.90 -32.53
CA ARG A 30 10.15 -6.78 -31.66
C ARG A 30 9.16 -5.63 -31.71
N ILE A 31 8.62 -5.28 -32.87
CA ILE A 31 7.59 -4.25 -33.02
C ILE A 31 6.29 -4.71 -32.36
N SER A 32 5.90 -5.98 -32.54
CA SER A 32 4.68 -6.53 -31.98
C SER A 32 4.73 -6.65 -30.45
N THR A 33 5.89 -6.97 -29.88
CA THR A 33 6.06 -7.11 -28.42
C THR A 33 6.49 -5.81 -27.75
N GLY A 34 7.03 -4.86 -28.50
CA GLY A 34 7.69 -3.67 -27.97
C GLY A 34 9.05 -3.95 -27.30
N LEU A 35 9.50 -5.21 -27.25
CA LEU A 35 10.69 -5.64 -26.52
C LEU A 35 11.82 -6.03 -27.48
N LYS A 36 13.03 -5.55 -27.22
CA LYS A 36 14.26 -5.97 -27.87
C LYS A 36 14.67 -7.39 -27.43
N VAL A 37 14.36 -7.77 -26.19
CA VAL A 37 14.64 -9.09 -25.61
C VAL A 37 13.33 -9.69 -25.08
N ALA A 38 12.62 -10.45 -25.91
CA ALA A 38 11.31 -10.99 -25.54
C ALA A 38 11.44 -12.29 -24.73
N GLY A 39 12.41 -13.14 -25.07
CA GLY A 39 12.65 -14.42 -24.40
C GLY A 39 14.09 -14.63 -23.94
N ALA A 40 14.30 -15.64 -23.10
CA ALA A 40 15.64 -16.07 -22.67
C ALA A 40 16.54 -16.48 -23.85
N SER A 41 15.92 -16.93 -24.96
CA SER A 41 16.61 -17.27 -26.20
C SER A 41 17.24 -16.06 -26.90
N ASP A 42 16.73 -14.84 -26.68
CA ASP A 42 17.28 -13.62 -27.30
C ASP A 42 18.50 -13.10 -26.52
N ASN A 43 18.39 -13.08 -25.19
CA ASN A 43 19.50 -12.79 -24.28
C ASN A 43 19.17 -13.23 -22.85
N ALA A 44 19.71 -14.37 -22.42
CA ALA A 44 19.40 -14.95 -21.12
C ALA A 44 19.76 -14.03 -19.94
N ALA A 45 20.87 -13.30 -20.01
CA ALA A 45 21.32 -12.44 -18.92
C ALA A 45 20.39 -11.23 -18.71
N TYR A 46 20.11 -10.47 -19.78
CA TYR A 46 19.20 -9.31 -19.69
C TYR A 46 17.77 -9.74 -19.38
N TRP A 47 17.31 -10.86 -19.96
CA TRP A 47 15.98 -11.39 -19.69
C TRP A 47 15.82 -11.81 -18.23
N SER A 48 16.81 -12.49 -17.64
CA SER A 48 16.75 -12.91 -16.23
C SER A 48 16.72 -11.73 -15.29
N ILE A 49 17.61 -10.73 -15.47
CA ILE A 49 17.66 -9.52 -14.64
C ILE A 49 16.35 -8.73 -14.75
N ALA A 50 15.85 -8.54 -15.97
CA ALA A 50 14.60 -7.82 -16.19
C ALA A 50 13.39 -8.57 -15.62
N THR A 51 13.40 -9.91 -15.67
CA THR A 51 12.31 -10.72 -15.09
C THR A 51 12.28 -10.60 -13.57
N THR A 52 13.44 -10.63 -12.91
CA THR A 52 13.51 -10.40 -11.45
C THR A 52 13.08 -8.98 -11.10
N MET A 53 13.58 -7.96 -11.82
CA MET A 53 13.20 -6.57 -11.59
C MET A 53 11.69 -6.31 -11.82
N ARG A 54 11.08 -6.93 -12.84
CA ARG A 54 9.62 -6.89 -13.04
C ARG A 54 8.86 -7.59 -11.92
N SER A 55 9.38 -8.69 -11.41
CA SER A 55 8.80 -9.39 -10.25
C SER A 55 8.86 -8.51 -9.00
N ASP A 56 9.99 -7.84 -8.76
CA ASP A 56 10.16 -6.92 -7.64
C ASP A 56 9.25 -5.70 -7.78
N ASN A 57 9.06 -5.18 -9.00
CA ASN A 57 8.10 -4.10 -9.25
C ASN A 57 6.65 -4.52 -8.94
N LYS A 58 6.26 -5.75 -9.28
CA LYS A 58 4.95 -6.30 -8.90
C LYS A 58 4.80 -6.43 -7.38
N ALA A 59 5.87 -6.85 -6.69
CA ALA A 59 5.85 -6.90 -5.23
C ALA A 59 5.69 -5.48 -4.63
N ASN A 60 6.38 -4.49 -5.18
CA ASN A 60 6.20 -3.08 -4.79
C ASN A 60 4.79 -2.54 -5.07
N SER A 61 4.13 -2.96 -6.14
CA SER A 61 2.71 -2.64 -6.37
C SER A 61 1.81 -3.18 -5.25
N VAL A 62 2.05 -4.41 -4.77
CA VAL A 62 1.31 -4.96 -3.63
C VAL A 62 1.63 -4.19 -2.33
N VAL A 63 2.87 -3.73 -2.16
CA VAL A 63 3.26 -2.85 -1.05
C VAL A 63 2.51 -1.51 -1.13
N GLN A 64 2.34 -0.92 -2.32
CA GLN A 64 1.55 0.30 -2.51
C GLN A 64 0.07 0.09 -2.15
N ASP A 65 -0.52 -1.04 -2.56
CA ASP A 65 -1.89 -1.38 -2.20
C ASP A 65 -2.04 -1.55 -0.67
N SER A 66 -1.08 -2.23 -0.04
CA SER A 66 -1.02 -2.37 1.42
C SER A 66 -0.87 -1.02 2.13
N LEU A 67 -0.03 -0.12 1.60
CA LEU A 67 0.13 1.24 2.14
C LEU A 67 -1.16 2.06 1.97
N GLY A 68 -1.86 1.91 0.84
CA GLY A 68 -3.16 2.54 0.62
C GLY A 68 -4.23 2.06 1.60
N LEU A 69 -4.29 0.75 1.84
CA LEU A 69 -5.19 0.16 2.83
C LEU A 69 -4.84 0.64 4.25
N GLY A 70 -3.55 0.67 4.58
CA GLY A 70 -3.04 1.17 5.86
C GLY A 70 -3.37 2.65 6.08
N ALA A 71 -3.18 3.48 5.05
CA ALA A 71 -3.52 4.90 5.08
C ALA A 71 -5.01 5.10 5.35
N GLY A 72 -5.90 4.35 4.67
CA GLY A 72 -7.34 4.44 4.89
C GLY A 72 -7.76 4.08 6.32
N LYS A 73 -7.13 3.05 6.91
CA LYS A 73 -7.37 2.67 8.31
C LYS A 73 -6.92 3.76 9.29
N VAL A 74 -5.70 4.28 9.13
CA VAL A 74 -5.14 5.32 10.01
C VAL A 74 -5.90 6.64 9.86
N ASP A 75 -6.34 7.00 8.65
CA ASP A 75 -7.08 8.24 8.39
C ASP A 75 -8.50 8.21 8.97
N THR A 76 -9.18 7.05 8.86
CA THR A 76 -10.49 6.83 9.49
C THR A 76 -10.38 6.95 11.01
N ALA A 77 -9.36 6.32 11.59
CA ALA A 77 -9.07 6.41 13.02
C ALA A 77 -8.74 7.84 13.47
N TYR A 78 -7.91 8.57 12.71
CA TYR A 78 -7.56 9.96 13.00
C TYR A 78 -8.79 10.88 12.97
N THR A 79 -9.66 10.71 11.98
CA THR A 79 -10.90 11.49 11.87
C THR A 79 -11.85 11.22 13.04
N ALA A 80 -12.06 9.95 13.37
CA ALA A 80 -12.88 9.55 14.51
C ALA A 80 -12.28 10.01 15.85
N MET A 81 -10.95 9.99 15.99
CA MET A 81 -10.24 10.51 17.16
C MET A 81 -10.51 12.00 17.37
N ASN A 82 -10.42 12.83 16.32
CA ASN A 82 -10.72 14.26 16.43
C ASN A 82 -12.18 14.52 16.83
N LYS A 83 -13.12 13.74 16.30
CA LYS A 83 -14.54 13.83 16.70
C LYS A 83 -14.77 13.33 18.13
N ALA A 84 -14.04 12.32 18.57
CA ALA A 84 -14.06 11.88 19.95
C ALA A 84 -13.52 12.98 20.89
N ILE A 85 -12.44 13.68 20.53
CA ILE A 85 -11.90 14.82 21.29
C ILE A 85 -12.94 15.93 21.44
N GLU A 86 -13.64 16.31 20.36
CA GLU A 86 -14.71 17.32 20.41
C GLU A 86 -15.83 16.93 21.40
N VAL A 87 -16.26 15.66 21.39
CA VAL A 87 -17.31 15.17 22.30
C VAL A 87 -16.81 15.11 23.76
N VAL A 88 -15.56 14.72 23.99
CA VAL A 88 -14.99 14.74 25.35
C VAL A 88 -14.85 16.18 25.89
N ASP A 89 -14.55 17.16 25.03
CA ASP A 89 -14.58 18.57 25.43
C ASP A 89 -16.00 19.04 25.80
N GLN A 90 -17.02 18.59 25.08
CA GLN A 90 -18.42 18.85 25.46
C GLN A 90 -18.78 18.21 26.80
N ILE A 91 -18.34 16.97 27.05
CA ILE A 91 -18.50 16.30 28.36
C ILE A 91 -17.84 17.14 29.46
N LYS A 92 -16.62 17.65 29.24
CA LYS A 92 -15.91 18.53 30.17
C LYS A 92 -16.74 19.76 30.54
N GLN A 93 -17.32 20.44 29.55
CA GLN A 93 -18.16 21.61 29.77
C GLN A 93 -19.41 21.28 30.60
N LYS A 94 -20.02 20.11 30.37
CA LYS A 94 -21.18 19.64 31.14
C LYS A 94 -20.82 19.25 32.57
N VAL A 95 -19.67 18.61 32.79
CA VAL A 95 -19.15 18.31 34.14
C VAL A 95 -18.88 19.62 34.91
N LEU A 96 -18.31 20.64 34.25
CA LEU A 96 -18.12 21.96 34.85
C LEU A 96 -19.45 22.63 35.22
N LEU A 97 -20.45 22.54 34.33
CA LEU A 97 -21.81 23.03 34.63
C LEU A 97 -22.43 22.28 35.82
N ALA A 98 -22.20 20.97 35.93
CA ALA A 98 -22.71 20.16 37.03
C ALA A 98 -22.11 20.58 38.38
N LYS A 99 -20.84 20.99 38.42
CA LYS A 99 -20.16 21.48 39.64
C LYS A 99 -20.89 22.67 40.27
N THR A 100 -21.38 23.61 39.45
CA THR A 100 -22.07 24.83 39.93
C THR A 100 -23.59 24.65 40.12
N SER A 101 -24.14 23.51 39.71
CA SER A 101 -25.59 23.25 39.72
C SER A 101 -26.03 22.51 40.99
N GLY A 102 -27.29 22.69 41.37
CA GLY A 102 -27.91 21.94 42.48
C GLY A 102 -28.15 20.47 42.13
N THR A 103 -28.39 19.63 43.14
CA THR A 103 -28.54 18.17 43.00
C THR A 103 -29.65 17.73 42.03
N GLU A 104 -30.77 18.45 41.97
CA GLU A 104 -31.86 18.15 41.01
C GLU A 104 -31.47 18.45 39.56
N ASP A 105 -30.70 19.52 39.31
CA ASP A 105 -30.27 19.89 37.97
C ASP A 105 -29.08 19.04 37.49
N ARG A 106 -28.26 18.54 38.42
CA ARG A 106 -27.20 17.56 38.12
C ARG A 106 -27.76 16.29 37.47
N ALA A 107 -28.95 15.82 37.88
CA ALA A 107 -29.58 14.65 37.25
C ALA A 107 -29.94 14.90 35.77
N LYS A 108 -30.39 16.11 35.42
CA LYS A 108 -30.67 16.49 34.02
C LYS A 108 -29.38 16.58 33.22
N ILE A 109 -28.34 17.18 33.80
CA ILE A 109 -27.01 17.28 33.16
C ILE A 109 -26.40 15.88 32.96
N GLN A 110 -26.59 14.96 33.91
CA GLN A 110 -26.15 13.57 33.78
C GLN A 110 -26.83 12.86 32.61
N SER A 111 -28.12 13.11 32.36
CA SER A 111 -28.81 12.57 31.19
C SER A 111 -28.21 13.09 29.86
N GLU A 112 -27.79 14.35 29.83
CA GLU A 112 -27.10 14.92 28.67
C GLU A 112 -25.69 14.32 28.51
N ILE A 113 -24.93 14.18 29.60
CA ILE A 113 -23.62 13.52 29.60
C ILE A 113 -23.74 12.09 29.11
N ALA A 114 -24.75 11.33 29.55
CA ALA A 114 -25.00 9.98 29.08
C ALA A 114 -25.26 9.92 27.57
N THR A 115 -25.94 10.92 27.01
CA THR A 115 -26.15 11.04 25.56
C THR A 115 -24.84 11.32 24.82
N TYR A 116 -24.00 12.21 25.34
CA TYR A 116 -22.67 12.47 24.77
C TYR A 116 -21.74 11.25 24.88
N VAL A 117 -21.78 10.51 25.97
CA VAL A 117 -21.02 9.27 26.14
C VAL A 117 -21.51 8.20 25.16
N ALA A 118 -22.82 8.09 24.92
CA ALA A 118 -23.37 7.20 23.90
C ALA A 118 -22.87 7.61 22.50
N GLN A 119 -22.95 8.90 22.15
CA GLN A 119 -22.41 9.42 20.89
C GLN A 119 -20.91 9.17 20.75
N LEU A 120 -20.14 9.29 21.84
CA LEU A 120 -18.71 8.99 21.86
C LEU A 120 -18.45 7.51 21.55
N LYS A 121 -19.21 6.60 22.17
CA LYS A 121 -19.14 5.16 21.87
C LYS A 121 -19.49 4.88 20.41
N ASP A 122 -20.52 5.53 19.87
CA ASP A 122 -20.93 5.37 18.47
C ASP A 122 -19.90 5.92 17.49
N ASN A 123 -19.30 7.08 17.77
CA ASN A 123 -18.23 7.66 16.96
C ASN A 123 -16.98 6.77 16.94
N VAL A 124 -16.62 6.22 18.11
CA VAL A 124 -15.48 5.32 18.24
C VAL A 124 -15.78 3.98 17.55
N ALA A 125 -16.97 3.40 17.73
CA ALA A 125 -17.38 2.16 17.07
C ALA A 125 -17.53 2.31 15.54
N GLY A 126 -17.97 3.49 15.09
CA GLY A 126 -18.11 3.88 13.69
C GLY A 126 -16.78 4.06 12.96
N ALA A 127 -15.65 4.12 13.66
CA ALA A 127 -14.29 4.18 13.11
C ALA A 127 -13.82 2.84 12.50
N ASN A 128 -14.74 2.10 11.88
CA ASN A 128 -14.49 0.82 11.25
C ASN A 128 -14.07 1.02 9.78
N TYR A 129 -12.91 0.49 9.41
CA TYR A 129 -12.46 0.44 8.03
C TYR A 129 -12.17 -1.00 7.63
N ALA A 130 -12.93 -1.50 6.65
CA ALA A 130 -12.83 -2.87 6.14
C ALA A 130 -12.93 -3.96 7.23
N GLY A 131 -13.76 -3.75 8.25
CA GLY A 131 -14.02 -4.72 9.33
C GLY A 131 -13.05 -4.64 10.52
N SER A 132 -12.12 -3.67 10.53
CA SER A 132 -11.18 -3.46 11.63
C SER A 132 -11.25 -2.01 12.12
N ASN A 133 -11.21 -1.83 13.44
CA ASN A 133 -11.22 -0.54 14.10
C ASN A 133 -9.92 -0.36 14.89
N LEU A 134 -9.26 0.77 14.71
CA LEU A 134 -7.97 1.08 15.37
C LEU A 134 -8.16 1.66 16.78
N LEU A 135 -9.35 2.19 17.07
CA LEU A 135 -9.67 2.90 18.31
C LEU A 135 -10.30 1.99 19.37
N THR A 136 -10.80 0.83 18.95
CA THR A 136 -11.30 -0.24 19.82
C THR A 136 -10.41 -1.46 19.68
N SER A 137 -9.82 -1.94 20.77
CA SER A 137 -9.13 -3.23 20.76
C SER A 137 -9.32 -3.92 22.12
N ASP A 138 -9.14 -5.23 22.13
CA ASP A 138 -9.21 -6.05 23.33
C ASP A 138 -7.80 -6.24 23.90
N SER A 139 -7.49 -5.58 25.02
CA SER A 139 -6.16 -5.68 25.63
C SER A 139 -5.84 -7.08 26.18
N THR A 140 -6.85 -7.93 26.42
CA THR A 140 -6.63 -9.31 26.89
C THR A 140 -6.18 -10.24 25.76
N LYS A 141 -6.28 -9.77 24.52
CA LYS A 141 -5.80 -10.46 23.31
C LYS A 141 -4.49 -9.87 22.78
N ASP A 142 -3.92 -8.90 23.48
CA ASP A 142 -2.58 -8.39 23.19
C ASP A 142 -1.52 -9.41 23.64
N THR A 143 -1.23 -10.39 22.78
CA THR A 143 -0.06 -11.25 22.95
C THR A 143 1.01 -10.88 21.93
N ALA A 144 2.24 -10.66 22.39
CA ALA A 144 3.41 -10.36 21.57
C ALA A 144 3.88 -11.54 20.67
N ASP A 145 3.17 -12.67 20.64
CA ASP A 145 3.59 -13.92 20.00
C ASP A 145 2.81 -14.21 18.71
N PRO A 146 3.42 -14.09 17.52
CA PRO A 146 2.80 -14.42 16.23
C PRO A 146 2.60 -15.94 15.98
N THR A 147 2.95 -16.82 16.94
CA THR A 147 2.82 -18.28 16.81
C THR A 147 1.70 -18.91 17.66
N ALA A 148 0.97 -18.11 18.44
CA ALA A 148 -0.17 -18.60 19.21
C ALA A 148 -1.35 -19.03 18.29
N THR A 149 -1.88 -20.23 18.53
CA THR A 149 -2.94 -20.93 17.77
C THR A 149 -4.11 -20.03 17.30
N PRO A 150 -4.63 -20.20 16.07
CA PRO A 150 -5.34 -19.17 15.30
C PRO A 150 -6.84 -19.01 15.63
N ALA A 151 -7.24 -19.08 16.90
CA ALA A 151 -8.65 -18.92 17.27
C ALA A 151 -9.01 -17.51 17.79
N VAL A 152 -8.06 -16.72 18.31
CA VAL A 152 -8.36 -15.41 18.95
C VAL A 152 -7.19 -14.41 18.98
N ALA A 153 -6.12 -14.61 18.21
CA ALA A 153 -4.97 -13.70 18.22
C ALA A 153 -5.21 -12.50 17.27
N GLU A 154 -5.52 -11.32 17.82
CA GLU A 154 -5.45 -10.05 17.09
C GLU A 154 -4.05 -9.44 17.27
N SER A 155 -3.46 -8.94 16.19
CA SER A 155 -2.13 -8.31 16.19
C SER A 155 -2.11 -7.09 17.11
N ASN A 156 -1.12 -6.97 18.02
CA ASN A 156 -0.91 -5.80 18.91
C ASN A 156 -0.60 -4.49 18.16
N ALA A 157 -0.34 -4.56 16.87
CA ALA A 157 -0.20 -3.39 16.04
C ALA A 157 -0.85 -3.58 14.68
N LEU A 158 -1.35 -2.48 14.12
CA LEU A 158 -1.61 -2.40 12.69
C LEU A 158 -0.24 -2.36 11.99
N ASN A 159 0.16 -3.49 11.42
CA ASN A 159 1.39 -3.60 10.65
C ASN A 159 1.08 -3.31 9.18
N VAL A 160 1.58 -2.18 8.69
CA VAL A 160 1.53 -1.80 7.29
C VAL A 160 2.86 -2.15 6.65
N ILE A 161 2.86 -3.00 5.63
CA ILE A 161 4.08 -3.37 4.89
C ILE A 161 4.53 -2.15 4.09
N THR A 162 5.80 -1.78 4.22
CA THR A 162 6.35 -0.53 3.67
C THR A 162 7.40 -0.72 2.60
N SER A 163 8.10 -1.84 2.64
CA SER A 163 9.14 -2.13 1.65
C SER A 163 9.22 -3.61 1.39
N TYR A 164 9.58 -3.93 0.15
CA TYR A 164 10.02 -5.25 -0.26
C TYR A 164 11.49 -5.11 -0.66
N ASN A 165 12.38 -5.70 0.13
CA ASN A 165 13.83 -5.65 -0.13
C ASN A 165 14.39 -7.06 -0.25
N ARG A 166 15.29 -7.25 -1.21
CA ARG A 166 15.95 -8.52 -1.47
C ARG A 166 17.45 -8.30 -1.27
N ASP A 167 18.03 -9.02 -0.32
CA ASP A 167 19.47 -8.91 -0.08
C ASP A 167 20.28 -9.64 -1.18
N ALA A 168 21.60 -9.44 -1.16
CA ALA A 168 22.52 -10.09 -2.10
C ALA A 168 22.57 -11.63 -1.96
N SER A 169 22.03 -12.18 -0.86
CA SER A 169 21.95 -13.62 -0.57
C SER A 169 20.61 -14.24 -1.02
N GLY A 170 19.66 -13.42 -1.49
CA GLY A 170 18.34 -13.84 -1.93
C GLY A 170 17.29 -13.92 -0.80
N ASN A 171 17.61 -13.48 0.42
CA ASN A 171 16.64 -13.33 1.49
C ASN A 171 15.75 -12.12 1.22
N VAL A 172 14.44 -12.31 1.41
CA VAL A 172 13.44 -11.26 1.28
C VAL A 172 13.13 -10.72 2.67
N THR A 173 13.34 -9.43 2.88
CA THR A 173 12.95 -8.72 4.09
C THR A 173 11.88 -7.69 3.77
N THR A 174 10.81 -7.66 4.55
CA THR A 174 9.77 -6.64 4.45
C THR A 174 9.91 -5.63 5.57
N GLY A 175 9.92 -4.34 5.25
CA GLY A 175 9.77 -3.29 6.26
C GLY A 175 8.31 -3.18 6.70
N THR A 176 8.08 -2.82 7.97
CA THR A 176 6.74 -2.54 8.49
C THR A 176 6.69 -1.21 9.24
N ILE A 177 5.63 -0.44 9.04
CA ILE A 177 5.19 0.61 9.96
C ILE A 177 4.16 -0.04 10.88
N SER A 178 4.47 -0.08 12.17
CA SER A 178 3.57 -0.59 13.20
C SER A 178 2.94 0.58 13.93
N VAL A 179 1.61 0.65 13.92
CA VAL A 179 0.83 1.53 14.80
C VAL A 179 0.33 0.67 15.96
N ASN A 180 0.85 0.89 17.15
CA ASN A 180 0.47 0.11 18.33
C ASN A 180 -0.96 0.45 18.77
N TYR A 181 -1.77 -0.59 19.01
CA TYR A 181 -3.11 -0.42 19.54
C TYR A 181 -3.06 0.10 20.99
N SER A 182 -2.03 -0.21 21.77
CA SER A 182 -1.91 0.28 23.16
C SER A 182 -1.82 1.80 23.30
N SER A 183 -1.21 2.51 22.34
CA SER A 183 -1.07 3.97 22.38
C SER A 183 -2.22 4.71 21.70
N THR A 184 -3.08 4.01 20.96
CA THR A 184 -4.14 4.61 20.14
C THR A 184 -5.56 4.14 20.51
N ARG A 185 -5.67 3.15 21.41
CA ARG A 185 -6.94 2.61 21.91
C ARG A 185 -7.66 3.61 22.81
N LEU A 186 -8.87 3.97 22.40
CA LEU A 186 -9.79 4.78 23.18
C LEU A 186 -10.66 3.93 24.09
N ILE A 187 -11.21 2.84 23.58
CA ILE A 187 -12.09 1.92 24.32
C ILE A 187 -11.47 0.53 24.29
N ASP A 188 -11.35 -0.07 25.47
CA ASP A 188 -10.93 -1.45 25.63
C ASP A 188 -12.16 -2.33 25.85
N THR A 189 -12.26 -3.40 25.09
CA THR A 189 -13.44 -4.28 25.11
C THR A 189 -13.28 -5.47 26.06
N GLY A 190 -12.04 -5.79 26.46
CA GLY A 190 -11.73 -6.90 27.37
C GLY A 190 -11.08 -6.48 28.70
N GLY A 191 -10.67 -5.22 28.84
CA GLY A 191 -10.11 -4.65 30.07
C GLY A 191 -10.40 -3.16 30.22
N THR A 192 -9.82 -2.50 31.22
CA THR A 192 -10.02 -1.08 31.53
C THR A 192 -8.75 -0.25 31.21
N THR A 193 -8.07 -0.56 30.11
CA THR A 193 -6.79 0.10 29.76
C THR A 193 -6.91 1.18 28.68
N GLY A 194 -8.07 1.30 28.03
CA GLY A 194 -8.32 2.33 27.01
C GLY A 194 -8.32 3.74 27.62
N VAL A 195 -7.91 4.74 26.83
CA VAL A 195 -7.80 6.14 27.31
C VAL A 195 -9.11 6.66 27.93
N LEU A 196 -10.26 6.20 27.43
CA LEU A 196 -11.60 6.58 27.92
C LEU A 196 -12.16 5.61 28.97
N ASP A 197 -11.63 4.38 29.04
CA ASP A 197 -12.09 3.35 29.98
C ASP A 197 -11.16 3.10 31.16
N LYS A 198 -10.13 3.93 31.31
CA LYS A 198 -9.14 3.79 32.37
C LYS A 198 -9.73 4.14 33.73
N THR A 199 -9.72 3.18 34.65
CA THR A 199 -10.20 3.31 36.04
C THR A 199 -9.09 3.65 37.05
N THR A 200 -7.87 3.92 36.57
CA THR A 200 -6.70 4.27 37.41
C THR A 200 -6.41 5.78 37.49
N GLY A 201 -7.37 6.63 37.10
CA GLY A 201 -7.30 8.09 37.21
C GLY A 201 -7.39 8.61 38.65
N ALA A 202 -7.29 9.93 38.81
CA ALA A 202 -7.39 10.65 40.08
C ALA A 202 -8.75 10.49 40.79
N SER A 203 -9.80 10.18 40.02
CA SER A 203 -11.15 9.86 40.49
C SER A 203 -11.42 8.35 40.59
N GLY A 204 -10.57 7.50 40.02
CA GLY A 204 -10.76 6.05 39.93
C GLY A 204 -11.94 5.60 39.05
N GLN A 205 -12.60 6.54 38.36
CA GLN A 205 -13.78 6.30 37.52
C GLN A 205 -13.41 6.35 36.04
N SER A 206 -14.09 5.53 35.23
CA SER A 206 -14.01 5.58 33.76
C SER A 206 -14.78 6.79 33.23
N ILE A 207 -14.28 7.42 32.16
CA ILE A 207 -14.97 8.56 31.52
C ILE A 207 -16.30 8.10 30.92
N LEU A 208 -16.39 6.83 30.54
CA LEU A 208 -17.59 6.20 30.02
C LEU A 208 -18.66 5.92 31.09
N SER A 209 -18.32 6.08 32.38
CA SER A 209 -19.21 5.85 33.53
C SER A 209 -19.17 7.01 34.53
N ILE A 210 -18.88 8.23 34.08
CA ILE A 210 -18.96 9.42 34.93
C ILE A 210 -20.41 9.57 35.38
N ASP A 211 -20.59 9.70 36.70
CA ASP A 211 -21.85 10.09 37.32
C ASP A 211 -21.66 11.44 38.01
N VAL A 212 -22.32 12.48 37.50
CA VAL A 212 -22.34 13.81 38.12
C VAL A 212 -23.54 14.03 39.03
N SER A 213 -24.50 13.09 39.06
CA SER A 213 -25.66 13.13 39.95
C SER A 213 -25.32 12.64 41.35
N ASP A 214 -24.39 11.68 41.44
CA ASP A 214 -23.82 11.18 42.69
C ASP A 214 -22.30 10.97 42.53
N VAL A 215 -21.53 11.78 43.24
CA VAL A 215 -20.05 11.80 43.18
C VAL A 215 -19.41 10.85 44.20
N THR A 216 -20.20 10.08 44.95
CA THR A 216 -19.72 9.15 46.01
C THR A 216 -18.85 8.01 45.48
N GLY A 217 -18.90 7.72 44.18
CA GLY A 217 -18.03 6.75 43.50
C GLY A 217 -16.60 7.22 43.25
N VAL A 218 -16.26 8.47 43.55
CA VAL A 218 -14.92 9.05 43.34
C VAL A 218 -13.94 8.59 44.42
N THR A 219 -12.75 8.13 44.02
CA THR A 219 -11.70 7.73 44.97
C THR A 219 -11.21 8.91 45.80
N GLY A 220 -11.33 8.78 47.13
CA GLY A 220 -11.02 9.86 48.07
C GLY A 220 -12.12 10.92 48.15
N TYR A 221 -13.36 10.58 47.79
CA TYR A 221 -14.55 11.40 48.04
C TYR A 221 -14.70 11.68 49.54
N ASP A 222 -14.83 12.96 49.88
CA ASP A 222 -15.27 13.43 51.19
C ASP A 222 -16.63 14.12 51.00
N ALA A 223 -17.65 13.66 51.74
CA ALA A 223 -18.99 14.25 51.70
C ALA A 223 -19.01 15.72 52.15
N ALA A 224 -17.97 16.17 52.87
CA ALA A 224 -17.79 17.56 53.25
C ALA A 224 -17.25 18.45 52.10
N ASP A 225 -16.67 17.87 51.04
CA ASP A 225 -16.06 18.58 49.90
C ASP A 225 -16.37 17.89 48.55
N GLU A 226 -17.64 17.94 48.16
CA GLU A 226 -18.07 17.49 46.82
C GLU A 226 -17.34 18.25 45.69
N GLY A 227 -16.90 19.48 45.95
CA GLY A 227 -16.19 20.31 44.97
C GLY A 227 -14.87 19.67 44.53
N ALA A 228 -14.12 19.09 45.46
CA ALA A 228 -12.89 18.36 45.18
C ALA A 228 -13.13 17.08 44.35
N ALA A 229 -14.30 16.45 44.46
CA ALA A 229 -14.66 15.30 43.64
C ALA A 229 -14.88 15.69 42.17
N PHE A 230 -15.55 16.81 41.92
CA PHE A 230 -15.68 17.36 40.56
C PHE A 230 -14.33 17.77 39.96
N ASP A 231 -13.41 18.31 40.76
CA ASP A 231 -12.07 18.67 40.28
C ASP A 231 -11.23 17.46 39.89
N LYS A 232 -11.40 16.32 40.60
CA LYS A 232 -10.79 15.04 40.21
C LYS A 232 -11.36 14.54 38.88
N ILE A 233 -12.68 14.58 38.70
CA ILE A 233 -13.33 14.16 37.43
C ILE A 233 -12.84 15.04 36.28
N LEU A 234 -12.76 16.35 36.49
CA LEU A 234 -12.23 17.28 35.50
C LEU A 234 -10.76 17.00 35.17
N THR A 235 -9.94 16.70 36.18
CA THR A 235 -8.52 16.30 36.01
C THR A 235 -8.40 15.03 35.17
N ASP A 236 -9.26 14.04 35.38
CA ASP A 236 -9.26 12.81 34.57
C ASP A 236 -9.70 13.06 33.13
N VAL A 237 -10.71 13.91 32.92
CA VAL A 237 -11.14 14.33 31.58
C VAL A 237 -10.02 15.09 30.86
N GLU A 238 -9.29 15.97 31.54
CA GLU A 238 -8.12 16.68 30.97
C GLU A 238 -6.95 15.74 30.67
N ALA A 239 -6.66 14.78 31.55
CA ALA A 239 -5.63 13.77 31.32
C ALA A 239 -5.98 12.86 30.13
N ALA A 240 -7.25 12.51 29.97
CA ALA A 240 -7.72 11.77 28.81
C ALA A 240 -7.65 12.61 27.54
N LEU A 241 -8.06 13.88 27.55
CA LEU A 241 -7.88 14.79 26.41
C LEU A 241 -6.40 14.91 26.00
N GLY A 242 -5.48 15.03 26.96
CA GLY A 242 -4.03 15.04 26.70
C GLY A 242 -3.52 13.73 26.10
N SER A 243 -4.02 12.59 26.59
CA SER A 243 -3.69 11.26 26.06
C SER A 243 -4.27 11.04 24.66
N MET A 244 -5.51 11.48 24.40
CA MET A 244 -6.14 11.46 23.08
C MET A 244 -5.40 12.36 22.09
N ALA A 245 -4.92 13.54 22.52
CA ALA A 245 -4.11 14.42 21.68
C ALA A 245 -2.77 13.78 21.32
N THR A 246 -2.14 13.08 22.27
CA THR A 246 -0.90 12.30 22.01
C THR A 246 -1.18 11.15 21.05
N SER A 247 -2.28 10.41 21.25
CA SER A 247 -2.74 9.35 20.34
C SER A 247 -3.02 9.88 18.93
N ALA A 248 -3.65 11.05 18.81
CA ALA A 248 -3.91 11.73 17.54
C ALA A 248 -2.60 12.17 16.86
N ALA A 249 -1.63 12.66 17.62
CA ALA A 249 -0.31 13.01 17.10
C ALA A 249 0.44 11.78 16.57
N GLU A 250 0.36 10.63 17.26
CA GLU A 250 0.94 9.38 16.78
C GLU A 250 0.27 8.88 15.50
N LEU A 251 -1.08 8.92 15.42
CA LEU A 251 -1.82 8.59 14.19
C LEU A 251 -1.47 9.54 13.04
N GLY A 252 -1.33 10.83 13.32
CA GLY A 252 -0.90 11.84 12.34
C GLY A 252 0.52 11.60 11.83
N ALA A 253 1.46 11.27 12.72
CA ALA A 253 2.83 10.92 12.37
C ALA A 253 2.88 9.61 11.54
N ALA A 254 2.08 8.61 11.91
CA ALA A 254 1.96 7.37 11.16
C ALA A 254 1.40 7.61 9.75
N LYS A 255 0.35 8.43 9.61
CA LYS A 255 -0.21 8.85 8.32
C LYS A 255 0.85 9.51 7.44
N ALA A 256 1.54 10.54 7.97
CA ALA A 256 2.60 11.23 7.23
C ALA A 256 3.72 10.27 6.79
N ARG A 257 4.09 9.31 7.64
CA ARG A 257 5.09 8.30 7.32
C ARG A 257 4.63 7.32 6.23
N ILE A 258 3.35 6.93 6.25
CA ILE A 258 2.75 6.09 5.20
C ILE A 258 2.72 6.85 3.86
N ASP A 259 2.35 8.12 3.86
CA ASP A 259 2.35 8.96 2.66
C ASP A 259 3.76 9.12 2.07
N MET A 260 4.76 9.46 2.90
CA MET A 260 6.16 9.52 2.46
C MET A 260 6.66 8.19 1.88
N GLN A 261 6.26 7.07 2.49
CA GLN A 261 6.64 5.75 2.01
C GLN A 261 5.95 5.42 0.67
N LYS A 262 4.69 5.78 0.51
CA LYS A 262 3.96 5.60 -0.75
C LYS A 262 4.65 6.33 -1.90
N ASP A 263 5.05 7.57 -1.68
CA ASP A 263 5.78 8.37 -2.66
C ASP A 263 7.16 7.77 -2.98
N PHE A 264 7.87 7.28 -1.96
CA PHE A 264 9.14 6.59 -2.13
C PHE A 264 8.99 5.30 -2.96
N VAL A 265 8.01 4.45 -2.63
CA VAL A 265 7.77 3.19 -3.35
C VAL A 265 7.30 3.46 -4.79
N SER A 266 6.51 4.52 -5.02
CA SER A 266 6.15 4.97 -6.37
C SER A 266 7.38 5.37 -7.17
N SER A 267 8.21 6.25 -6.61
CA SER A 267 9.44 6.73 -7.27
C SER A 267 10.44 5.60 -7.55
N LEU A 268 10.53 4.63 -6.62
CA LEU A 268 11.34 3.43 -6.79
C LEU A 268 10.79 2.54 -7.91
N SER A 269 9.48 2.32 -7.95
CA SER A 269 8.80 1.53 -8.99
C SER A 269 9.03 2.13 -10.38
N ASP A 270 8.88 3.44 -10.52
CA ASP A 270 9.15 4.17 -11.76
C ASP A 270 10.61 4.06 -12.20
N SER A 271 11.54 4.08 -11.24
CA SER A 271 12.97 3.95 -11.51
C SER A 271 13.32 2.52 -11.95
N ILE A 272 12.71 1.50 -11.32
CA ILE A 272 12.86 0.10 -11.71
C ILE A 272 12.26 -0.12 -13.10
N GLU A 273 11.09 0.45 -13.39
CA GLU A 273 10.44 0.35 -14.71
C GLU A 273 11.31 0.97 -15.81
N LYS A 274 11.85 2.17 -15.59
CA LYS A 274 12.82 2.78 -16.51
C LYS A 274 14.08 1.92 -16.68
N GLY A 275 14.60 1.35 -15.58
CA GLY A 275 15.76 0.46 -15.62
C GLY A 275 15.48 -0.81 -16.44
N VAL A 276 14.35 -1.47 -16.20
CA VAL A 276 13.89 -2.62 -16.99
C VAL A 276 13.73 -2.26 -18.46
N GLY A 277 13.12 -1.11 -18.74
CA GLY A 277 12.88 -0.64 -20.09
C GLY A 277 14.18 -0.39 -20.86
N GLN A 278 15.19 0.20 -20.23
CA GLN A 278 16.51 0.35 -20.85
C GLN A 278 17.18 -0.98 -21.22
N LEU A 279 16.95 -2.03 -20.41
CA LEU A 279 17.52 -3.35 -20.67
C LEU A 279 16.78 -4.07 -21.80
N VAL A 280 15.45 -3.99 -21.83
CA VAL A 280 14.61 -4.91 -22.59
C VAL A 280 13.74 -4.27 -23.66
N ASP A 281 13.42 -2.98 -23.58
CA ASP A 281 12.52 -2.33 -24.54
C ASP A 281 13.24 -2.07 -25.87
N ALA A 282 12.47 -2.12 -26.94
CA ALA A 282 12.93 -1.78 -28.28
C ALA A 282 12.58 -0.33 -28.62
N ASP A 283 13.50 0.36 -29.29
CA ASP A 283 13.22 1.67 -29.88
C ASP A 283 12.37 1.49 -31.15
N MET A 284 11.07 1.81 -31.03
CA MET A 284 10.09 1.65 -32.11
C MET A 284 10.43 2.51 -33.34
N ASN A 285 11.10 3.65 -33.19
CA ASN A 285 11.50 4.47 -34.34
C ASN A 285 12.57 3.75 -35.16
N LYS A 286 13.56 3.18 -34.47
CA LYS A 286 14.64 2.42 -35.12
C LYS A 286 14.14 1.12 -35.73
N GLU A 287 13.29 0.37 -35.02
CA GLU A 287 12.74 -0.89 -35.53
C GLU A 287 11.76 -0.64 -36.70
N SER A 288 10.98 0.45 -36.69
CA SER A 288 10.12 0.82 -37.82
C SER A 288 10.93 1.19 -39.07
N ALA A 289 12.00 1.99 -38.91
CA ALA A 289 12.92 2.29 -40.01
C ALA A 289 13.59 1.01 -40.56
N ARG A 290 13.97 0.09 -39.67
CA ARG A 290 14.55 -1.21 -40.02
C ARG A 290 13.55 -2.11 -40.73
N LEU A 291 12.29 -2.15 -40.31
CA LEU A 291 11.22 -2.92 -40.94
C LEU A 291 11.03 -2.47 -42.39
N SER A 292 10.90 -1.17 -42.62
CA SER A 292 10.77 -0.60 -43.96
C SER A 292 11.98 -0.95 -44.84
N ALA A 293 13.20 -0.83 -44.31
CA ALA A 293 14.41 -1.22 -45.04
C ALA A 293 14.43 -2.72 -45.38
N LEU A 294 14.01 -3.60 -44.46
CA LEU A 294 13.96 -5.05 -44.67
C LEU A 294 12.88 -5.43 -45.69
N GLN A 295 11.72 -4.76 -45.70
CA GLN A 295 10.68 -4.96 -46.70
C GLN A 295 11.19 -4.60 -48.11
N VAL A 296 11.89 -3.48 -48.25
CA VAL A 296 12.52 -3.08 -49.52
C VAL A 296 13.61 -4.09 -49.94
N GLN A 297 14.45 -4.55 -49.00
CA GLN A 297 15.45 -5.58 -49.28
C GLN A 297 14.84 -6.91 -49.69
N GLN A 298 13.71 -7.31 -49.10
CA GLN A 298 12.97 -8.52 -49.50
C GLN A 298 12.45 -8.39 -50.94
N GLN A 299 11.84 -7.24 -51.28
CA GLN A 299 11.35 -6.98 -52.63
C GLN A 299 12.48 -7.00 -53.67
N LEU A 300 13.62 -6.36 -53.35
CA LEU A 300 14.83 -6.40 -54.18
C LEU A 300 15.44 -7.80 -54.28
N GLY A 301 15.40 -8.59 -53.20
CA GLY A 301 15.86 -9.97 -53.17
C GLY A 301 15.04 -10.89 -54.07
N VAL A 302 13.71 -10.73 -54.08
CA VAL A 302 12.82 -11.47 -55.00
C VAL A 302 13.07 -11.06 -56.45
N GLN A 303 13.26 -9.77 -56.72
CA GLN A 303 13.62 -9.28 -58.07
C GLN A 303 14.98 -9.83 -58.52
N ALA A 304 15.99 -9.80 -57.66
CA ALA A 304 17.32 -10.33 -57.95
C ALA A 304 17.30 -11.85 -58.19
N LEU A 305 16.50 -12.61 -57.43
CA LEU A 305 16.27 -14.03 -57.66
C LEU A 305 15.60 -14.28 -59.02
N SER A 306 14.60 -13.48 -59.38
CA SER A 306 13.92 -13.56 -60.69
C SER A 306 14.89 -13.29 -61.85
N ILE A 307 15.79 -12.30 -61.71
CA ILE A 307 16.83 -11.98 -62.71
C ILE A 307 17.88 -13.10 -62.79
N ALA A 308 18.32 -13.63 -61.64
CA ALA A 308 19.28 -14.73 -61.59
C ALA A 308 18.73 -16.02 -62.23
N ASN A 309 17.40 -16.23 -62.17
CA ASN A 309 16.75 -17.39 -62.77
C ASN A 309 16.52 -17.21 -64.29
N SER A 310 16.20 -15.99 -64.75
CA SER A 310 16.03 -15.70 -66.19
C SER A 310 17.36 -15.69 -66.95
N SER A 311 18.47 -15.33 -66.30
CA SER A 311 19.82 -15.41 -66.90
C SER A 311 20.19 -16.83 -67.34
N ASN A 312 19.74 -17.86 -66.63
CA ASN A 312 19.98 -19.26 -67.02
C ASN A 312 19.08 -19.71 -68.18
N GLN A 313 17.87 -19.16 -68.30
CA GLN A 313 16.98 -19.43 -69.44
C GLN A 313 17.53 -18.84 -70.74
N ASN A 314 18.18 -17.68 -70.68
CA ASN A 314 18.88 -17.07 -71.82
C ASN A 314 20.10 -17.88 -72.28
N ILE A 315 20.73 -18.65 -71.39
CA ILE A 315 21.81 -19.59 -71.78
C ILE A 315 21.22 -20.83 -72.47
N LEU A 316 20.07 -21.34 -72.01
CA LEU A 316 19.37 -22.45 -72.65
C LEU A 316 18.84 -22.12 -74.04
N SER A 317 18.40 -20.88 -74.30
CA SER A 317 17.99 -20.47 -75.66
C SER A 317 19.15 -20.44 -76.66
N LEU A 318 20.37 -20.15 -76.19
CA LEU A 318 21.61 -20.17 -76.99
C LEU A 318 22.06 -21.58 -77.42
N PHE A 319 21.56 -22.63 -76.76
CA PHE A 319 21.80 -24.03 -77.13
C PHE A 319 20.59 -24.70 -77.83
N ARG A 320 19.49 -23.95 -78.07
CA ARG A 320 18.26 -24.44 -78.74
C ARG A 320 18.02 -23.81 -80.11
N GLY A 321 18.91 -22.95 -80.59
CA GLY A 321 18.98 -22.47 -81.97
C GLY A 321 20.24 -22.99 -82.64
#